data_AF-A0A822A6S4-F1
#
_entry.id   AF-A0A822A6S4-F1
#
_cell.length_a   1.000
_cell.length_b   1.000
_cell.length_c   1.000
_cell.angle_alpha   90.00
_cell.angle_beta   90.00
_cell.angle_gamma   90.00
#
_symmetry.space_group_name_H-M   'P 1'
#
loop_
_entity.id
_entity.type
_entity.pdbx_description
1 polymer ?
#
loop_
_entity_poly.entity_id
_entity_poly.type
_entity_poly.pdbx_seq_one_letter_code
_entity_poly.pdbx_strand_id
1 'polypeptide(L)' 'MVATTVTKVTSASVPTNNHFMPSFKMDLPGNLLHPVILWTKDDVQKWIEYCMDEYSLEDINLNDFEMNG' A
#
# COMPACT_ATOMS: atom_id res chain seq x y z
N MET A 1 -29.95 -43.23 -17.54
CA MET A 1 -29.38 -41.96 -18.05
C MET A 1 -29.33 -40.99 -16.90
N VAL A 2 -28.14 -40.63 -16.40
CA VAL A 2 -27.97 -39.72 -15.24
C VAL A 2 -27.53 -38.37 -15.78
N ALA A 3 -28.30 -37.31 -15.52
CA ALA A 3 -28.01 -35.96 -15.97
C ALA A 3 -26.86 -35.36 -15.16
N THR A 4 -25.77 -34.99 -15.84
CA THR A 4 -24.60 -34.36 -15.23
C THR A 4 -24.83 -32.85 -15.17
N THR A 5 -24.98 -32.30 -13.97
CA THR A 5 -25.07 -30.85 -13.76
C THR A 5 -23.66 -30.27 -13.80
N VAL A 6 -23.37 -29.45 -14.82
CA VAL A 6 -22.11 -28.70 -14.91
C VAL A 6 -22.19 -27.48 -14.00
N THR A 7 -21.48 -27.53 -12.87
CA THR A 7 -21.34 -26.38 -11.97
C THR A 7 -20.44 -25.34 -12.63
N LYS A 8 -21.03 -24.21 -13.02
CA LYS A 8 -20.34 -23.02 -13.51
C LYS A 8 -19.37 -22.54 -12.41
N VAL A 9 -18.07 -22.65 -12.65
CA VAL A 9 -17.05 -22.05 -11.80
C VAL A 9 -17.09 -20.55 -12.04
N THR A 10 -17.82 -19.84 -11.18
CA THR A 10 -17.79 -18.38 -11.14
C THR A 10 -16.38 -17.98 -10.73
N SER A 11 -15.72 -17.21 -11.58
CA SER A 11 -14.41 -16.62 -11.34
C SER A 11 -14.37 -16.04 -9.93
N ALA A 12 -13.48 -16.55 -9.09
CA ALA A 12 -13.23 -15.99 -7.78
C ALA A 12 -12.75 -14.55 -7.98
N SER A 13 -13.63 -13.60 -7.64
CA SER A 13 -13.26 -12.22 -7.45
C SER A 13 -12.16 -12.19 -6.40
N VAL A 14 -10.94 -11.82 -6.82
CA VAL A 14 -9.84 -11.50 -5.92
C VAL A 14 -10.41 -10.54 -4.88
N PRO A 15 -10.38 -10.87 -3.57
CA PRO A 15 -10.65 -9.85 -2.58
C PRO A 15 -9.51 -8.84 -2.76
N THR A 16 -9.80 -7.72 -3.40
CA THR A 16 -9.00 -6.51 -3.26
C THR A 16 -9.09 -6.21 -1.78
N ASN A 17 -8.13 -6.74 -1.02
CA ASN A 17 -7.82 -6.25 0.31
C ASN A 17 -7.35 -4.81 0.11
N ASN A 18 -8.33 -3.93 -0.10
CA ASN A 18 -8.28 -2.54 0.35
C ASN A 18 -8.24 -2.65 1.87
N HIS A 19 -7.13 -3.16 2.38
CA HIS A 19 -6.82 -3.13 3.79
C HIS A 19 -6.72 -1.65 4.07
N PHE A 20 -7.80 -1.15 4.67
CA PHE A 20 -7.93 0.14 5.31
C PHE A 20 -6.55 0.73 5.56
N MET A 21 -6.09 1.65 4.69
CA MET A 21 -5.29 2.72 5.27
C MET A 21 -6.24 3.34 6.27
N PRO A 22 -5.98 3.20 7.57
CA PRO A 22 -6.85 3.79 8.57
C PRO A 22 -6.91 5.28 8.21
N SER A 23 -8.06 5.92 8.42
CA SER A 23 -8.18 7.37 8.35
C SER A 23 -7.35 8.01 9.48
N PHE A 24 -6.05 7.76 9.50
CA PHE A 24 -5.08 8.58 10.18
C PHE A 24 -5.10 9.89 9.42
N LYS A 25 -5.56 10.94 10.10
CA LYS A 25 -5.17 12.29 9.72
C LYS A 25 -3.67 12.41 10.02
N MET A 26 -2.85 11.75 9.23
CA MET A 26 -1.44 12.07 9.14
C MET A 26 -1.38 13.37 8.35
N ASP A 27 -0.75 14.39 8.91
CA ASP A 27 -0.33 15.57 8.15
C ASP A 27 0.85 15.17 7.24
N LEU A 28 0.54 14.29 6.29
CA LEU A 28 1.48 13.86 5.28
C LEU A 28 1.81 15.06 4.38
N PRO A 29 3.08 15.28 4.02
CA PRO A 29 3.44 16.27 3.03
C PRO A 29 2.63 16.02 1.75
N GLY A 30 2.14 17.09 1.11
CA GLY A 30 1.09 17.01 0.08
C GLY A 30 1.36 16.05 -1.09
N ASN A 31 2.62 15.72 -1.33
CA ASN A 31 3.07 14.73 -2.32
C ASN A 31 2.69 13.28 -1.96
N LEU A 32 2.40 12.96 -0.70
CA LEU A 32 2.07 11.59 -0.24
C LEU A 32 0.56 11.34 -0.12
N LEU A 33 -0.27 12.31 -0.50
CA LEU A 33 -1.73 12.22 -0.42
C LEU A 33 -2.35 11.34 -1.52
N HIS A 34 -1.57 10.95 -2.52
CA HIS A 34 -2.01 10.06 -3.59
C HIS A 34 -1.71 8.59 -3.26
N PRO A 35 -2.38 7.62 -3.93
CA PRO A 35 -2.17 6.19 -3.67
C PRO A 35 -0.70 5.76 -3.74
N VAL A 36 -0.33 4.79 -2.89
CA VAL A 36 1.05 4.27 -2.75
C VAL A 36 1.62 3.76 -4.07
N ILE A 37 0.80 3.12 -4.91
CA ILE A 37 1.22 2.62 -6.24
C ILE A 37 1.70 3.72 -7.21
N LEU A 38 1.41 4.99 -6.90
CA LEU A 38 1.86 6.15 -7.66
C LEU A 38 3.09 6.83 -7.03
N TRP A 39 3.56 6.33 -5.88
CA TRP A 39 4.70 6.91 -5.18
C TRP A 39 5.97 6.67 -5.97
N THR A 40 6.67 7.75 -6.24
CA THR A 40 8.03 7.69 -6.75
C THR A 40 9.00 7.27 -5.64
N LYS A 41 10.25 6.98 -6.01
CA LYS A 41 11.32 6.74 -5.04
C LYS A 41 11.46 7.89 -4.04
N ASP A 42 11.35 9.13 -4.51
CA ASP A 42 11.45 10.32 -3.66
C ASP A 42 10.28 10.43 -2.68
N ASP A 43 9.09 9.98 -3.09
CA ASP A 43 7.91 9.94 -2.22
C ASP A 43 8.07 8.88 -1.13
N VAL A 44 8.60 7.70 -1.47
CA VAL A 44 8.94 6.65 -0.49
C VAL A 44 9.97 7.15 0.51
N GLN A 45 11.01 7.87 0.07
CA GLN A 45 12.02 8.43 0.97
C GLN A 45 11.44 9.48 1.93
N LYS A 46 10.63 10.42 1.42
CA LYS A 46 9.94 11.42 2.26
C LYS A 46 8.97 10.78 3.24
N TRP A 47 8.32 9.69 2.84
CA TRP A 47 7.45 8.94 3.73
C TRP A 47 8.22 8.29 4.89
N ILE A 48 9.40 7.73 4.60
CA ILE A 48 10.27 7.14 5.64
C ILE A 48 10.78 8.24 6.58
N GLU A 49 11.24 9.38 6.06
CA GLU A 49 11.64 10.53 6.88
C GLU A 49 10.51 11.02 7.80
N TYR A 50 9.29 11.14 7.27
CA TYR A 50 8.11 11.47 8.07
C TYR A 50 7.87 10.43 9.18
N CYS A 51 7.97 9.14 8.86
CA CYS A 51 7.78 8.09 9.86
C CYS A 51 8.87 8.10 10.94
N MET A 52 10.10 8.44 10.59
CA MET A 52 11.20 8.58 11.55
C MET A 52 10.91 9.69 12.57
N ASP A 53 10.42 10.84 12.11
CA ASP A 53 10.07 11.97 12.98
C ASP A 53 8.81 11.68 13.81
N GLU A 54 7.71 11.31 13.16
CA GLU A 54 6.39 11.10 13.80
C GLU A 54 6.41 9.97 14.84
N TYR A 55 7.14 8.88 14.55
CA TYR A 55 7.21 7.71 15.42
C TYR A 55 8.51 7.60 16.21
N SER A 56 9.40 8.61 16.11
CA SER A 56 10.71 8.63 16.78
C SER A 56 11.50 7.34 16.53
N LEU A 57 11.54 6.90 15.26
CA LEU A 57 12.29 5.69 14.87
C LEU A 57 13.79 5.99 14.86
N GLU A 58 14.61 4.99 15.19
CA GLU A 58 16.08 5.09 15.04
C GLU A 58 16.47 5.29 13.56
N ASP A 59 17.65 5.88 13.31
CA ASP A 59 18.15 6.25 11.98
C ASP A 59 17.98 5.13 10.94
N ILE A 60 16.93 5.22 10.12
CA ILE A 60 16.68 4.30 9.01
C ILE A 60 17.54 4.72 7.82
N ASN A 61 18.31 3.78 7.27
CA ASN A 61 19.07 4.04 6.06
C ASN A 61 18.14 4.11 4.84
N LEU A 62 17.92 5.33 4.32
CA LEU A 62 17.06 5.57 3.15
C LEU A 62 17.53 4.84 1.88
N ASN A 63 18.80 4.44 1.80
CA ASN A 63 19.32 3.66 0.67
C ASN A 63 18.84 2.21 0.68
N ASP A 64 18.30 1.71 1.80
CA ASP A 64 17.69 0.38 1.84
C ASP A 64 16.33 0.36 1.12
N PHE A 65 15.78 1.55 0.80
CA PHE A 65 14.47 1.75 0.20
C PHE A 65 14.55 2.48 -1.16
N GLU A 66 15.50 2.09 -2.01
CA GLU A 66 15.57 2.57 -3.40
C GLU A 66 14.51 1.91 -4.30
N MET A 67 13.23 2.18 -4.01
CA MET A 67 12.10 1.64 -4.76
C MET A 67 10.94 2.62 -4.86
N ASN A 68 10.06 2.41 -5.83
CA ASN A 68 8.74 3.03 -5.90
C ASN A 68 7.74 2.26 -5.02
N GLY A 69 6.55 2.84 -4.82
CA GLY A 69 5.46 2.22 -4.05
C GLY A 69 4.64 1.20 -4.82
#